data_AF-A0A951HK95-F1
#
_entry.id   AF-A0A951HK95-F1
#
_cell.length_a   1.000
_cell.length_b   1.000
_cell.length_c   1.000
_cell.angle_alpha   90.00
_cell.angle_beta   90.00
_cell.angle_gamma   90.00
#
_symmetry.space_group_name_H-M   'P 1'
#
loop_
_entity.id
_entity.type
_entity.pdbx_description
1 polymer ?
#
loop_
_entity_poly.entity_id
_entity_poly.type
_entity_poly.pdbx_seq_one_letter_code
_entity_poly.pdbx_strand_id
1 'polypeptide(L)'
;DTFFFAGLVLEVERIDGTDLIVRASAKSARIPTYLGARMAMTTNLADRVRHFLWDRTQWPRFPDDVRDWLNVQDYRSTLPAPDQLLVETFPHEHRHYMVAYSFEGWNAHQSLGMLITRRMESAGLRPLGFVSNDYALACYGLEPIPDPASLFSADILEQEFVDWVQGSSLLKRAFREVAVIGGLVERHHPGKRKTGRQVSFSTDLIYDVLRRYEPDHLLLKAAWDDARTRMTDVGRLASLLDRAQDTMVHVQLDRVSPMAVPVLVIIGRERTATGTVDDSLLIEAESLAEIAMRVD
;
A
#
# COMPACT_ATOMS: atom_id res chain seq x y z
N ASP A 1 -20.15 8.19 -9.74
CA ASP A 1 -19.00 8.95 -9.24
C ASP A 1 -18.96 10.35 -9.82
N THR A 2 -18.56 11.34 -9.03
CA THR A 2 -18.39 12.74 -9.44
C THR A 2 -16.91 13.17 -9.32
N PHE A 3 -16.36 13.73 -10.40
CA PHE A 3 -14.96 14.15 -10.47
C PHE A 3 -14.79 15.47 -11.25
N PHE A 4 -13.73 16.21 -10.96
CA PHE A 4 -13.46 17.50 -11.60
C PHE A 4 -12.50 17.36 -12.80
N PHE A 5 -12.92 17.67 -14.02
CA PHE A 5 -12.05 17.53 -15.19
C PHE A 5 -12.27 18.69 -16.17
N ALA A 6 -11.16 19.25 -16.67
CA ALA A 6 -11.16 20.39 -17.60
C ALA A 6 -12.03 21.58 -17.13
N GLY A 7 -12.04 21.87 -15.82
CA GLY A 7 -12.81 22.99 -15.26
C GLY A 7 -14.28 22.67 -14.95
N LEU A 8 -14.73 21.43 -15.20
CA LEU A 8 -16.12 21.02 -15.01
C LEU A 8 -16.23 19.91 -13.96
N VAL A 9 -17.29 19.97 -13.15
CA VAL A 9 -17.70 18.85 -12.30
C VAL A 9 -18.51 17.87 -13.16
N LEU A 10 -17.99 16.65 -13.31
CA LEU A 10 -18.53 15.62 -14.17
C LEU A 10 -19.00 14.42 -13.35
N GLU A 11 -20.19 13.90 -13.65
CA GLU A 11 -20.76 12.68 -13.07
C GLU A 11 -20.67 11.55 -14.11
N VAL A 12 -20.06 10.43 -13.73
CA VAL A 12 -19.93 9.24 -14.58
C VAL A 12 -21.29 8.61 -14.80
N GLU A 13 -21.71 8.53 -16.06
CA GLU A 13 -22.93 7.82 -16.46
C GLU A 13 -22.63 6.37 -16.84
N ARG A 14 -21.61 6.15 -17.69
CA ARG A 14 -21.18 4.81 -18.11
C ARG A 14 -19.74 4.79 -18.62
N ILE A 15 -19.16 3.59 -18.61
CA ILE A 15 -17.86 3.28 -19.20
C ILE A 15 -18.11 2.39 -20.42
N ASP A 16 -17.55 2.74 -21.57
CA ASP A 16 -17.66 1.98 -22.81
C ASP A 16 -16.27 1.77 -23.44
N GLY A 17 -15.67 0.60 -23.21
CA GLY A 17 -14.31 0.32 -23.65
C GLY A 17 -13.29 1.26 -23.00
N THR A 18 -12.68 2.13 -23.81
CA THR A 18 -11.73 3.18 -23.39
C THR A 18 -12.41 4.52 -23.10
N ASP A 19 -13.71 4.63 -23.38
CA ASP A 19 -14.42 5.90 -23.33
C ASP A 19 -15.21 6.03 -22.03
N LEU A 20 -15.11 7.20 -21.40
CA LEU A 20 -15.85 7.55 -20.20
C LEU A 20 -16.96 8.54 -20.56
N ILE A 21 -18.22 8.09 -20.51
CA ILE A 21 -19.39 8.93 -20.79
C ILE A 21 -19.81 9.62 -19.49
N VAL A 22 -19.84 10.95 -19.54
CA VAL A 22 -20.03 11.80 -18.36
C VAL A 22 -21.00 12.93 -18.65
N ARG A 23 -21.67 13.40 -17.60
CA ARG A 23 -22.54 14.59 -17.63
C ARG A 23 -22.05 15.66 -16.67
N ALA A 24 -22.33 16.92 -16.96
CA ALA A 24 -22.08 17.99 -15.99
C ALA A 24 -22.96 17.82 -14.74
N SER A 25 -22.41 18.10 -13.57
CA SER A 25 -23.09 17.98 -12.27
C SER A 25 -22.77 19.16 -11.36
N ALA A 26 -23.65 19.47 -10.42
CA ALA A 26 -23.44 20.50 -9.38
C ALA A 26 -23.07 19.89 -8.02
N LYS A 27 -22.94 18.56 -7.94
CA LYS A 27 -22.57 17.84 -6.72
C LYS A 27 -21.09 18.04 -6.40
N SER A 28 -20.71 17.93 -5.12
CA SER A 28 -19.30 17.90 -4.72
C SER A 28 -18.54 16.82 -5.51
N ALA A 29 -17.38 17.18 -6.05
CA ALA A 29 -16.57 16.33 -6.90
C ALA A 29 -15.16 16.17 -6.34
N ARG A 30 -14.61 14.97 -6.52
CA ARG A 30 -13.21 14.70 -6.19
C ARG A 30 -12.33 15.24 -7.31
N ILE A 31 -11.21 15.86 -6.98
CA ILE A 31 -10.22 16.25 -7.97
C ILE A 31 -9.49 14.98 -8.42
N PRO A 32 -9.61 14.55 -9.69
CA PRO A 32 -8.88 13.41 -10.22
C PRO A 32 -7.41 13.76 -10.16
N THR A 33 -6.73 13.17 -9.20
CA THR A 33 -5.29 13.35 -9.02
C THR A 33 -4.60 12.30 -9.88
N TYR A 34 -4.00 12.73 -10.97
CA TYR A 34 -3.11 11.87 -11.76
C TYR A 34 -1.77 11.80 -11.03
N LEU A 35 -1.54 10.72 -10.27
CA LEU A 35 -0.30 10.50 -9.51
C LEU A 35 0.92 10.19 -10.41
N GLY A 36 0.80 10.38 -11.73
CA GLY A 36 1.78 9.91 -12.71
C GLY A 36 1.79 8.40 -12.83
N ALA A 37 2.56 7.88 -13.79
CA ALA A 37 2.99 6.49 -13.72
C ALA A 37 3.99 6.37 -12.56
N ARG A 38 3.49 6.20 -11.32
CA ARG A 38 4.28 5.71 -10.20
C ARG A 38 4.72 4.30 -10.56
N MET A 39 5.82 4.17 -11.30
CA MET A 39 6.53 2.91 -11.40
C MET A 39 7.05 2.63 -10.00
N ALA A 40 6.51 1.61 -9.35
CA ALA A 40 7.07 1.08 -8.12
C ALA A 40 8.58 0.85 -8.32
N MET A 41 9.39 1.13 -7.30
CA MET A 41 10.82 0.80 -7.35
C MET A 41 10.97 -0.66 -7.78
N THR A 42 11.68 -0.88 -8.89
CA THR A 42 12.01 -2.25 -9.31
C THR A 42 12.76 -2.96 -8.18
N THR A 43 12.63 -4.29 -8.07
CA THR A 43 13.32 -5.06 -7.00
C THR A 43 14.81 -4.75 -6.98
N ASN A 44 15.43 -4.71 -8.16
CA ASN A 44 16.86 -4.39 -8.31
C ASN A 44 17.22 -2.98 -7.82
N LEU A 45 16.33 -1.99 -8.02
CA LEU A 45 16.55 -0.64 -7.51
C LEU A 45 16.40 -0.59 -5.98
N ALA A 46 15.39 -1.27 -5.43
CA ALA A 46 15.20 -1.42 -3.99
C ALA A 46 16.41 -2.08 -3.32
N ASP A 47 16.88 -3.20 -3.88
CA ASP A 47 18.07 -3.89 -3.41
C ASP A 47 19.29 -2.96 -3.39
N ARG A 48 19.51 -2.21 -4.48
CA ARG A 48 20.66 -1.32 -4.58
C ARG A 48 20.59 -0.14 -3.62
N VAL A 49 19.39 0.43 -3.42
CA VAL A 49 19.19 1.49 -2.41
C VAL A 49 19.46 0.94 -1.01
N ARG A 50 18.93 -0.23 -0.66
CA ARG A 50 19.19 -0.87 0.64
C ARG A 50 20.70 -1.08 0.89
N HIS A 51 21.44 -1.55 -0.12
CA HIS A 51 22.90 -1.68 -0.01
C HIS A 51 23.62 -0.34 0.18
N PHE A 52 23.18 0.71 -0.51
CA PHE A 52 23.75 2.05 -0.38
C PHE A 52 23.51 2.68 1.00
N LEU A 53 22.33 2.44 1.57
CA LEU A 53 22.00 2.90 2.92
C LEU A 53 22.82 2.16 3.98
N TRP A 54 23.00 0.85 3.83
CA TRP A 54 23.75 0.02 4.78
C TRP A 54 25.28 0.23 4.72
N ASP A 55 25.87 0.33 3.52
CA ASP A 55 27.32 0.45 3.36
C ASP A 55 27.80 1.90 3.59
N ARG A 56 28.26 2.17 4.81
CA ARG A 56 28.83 3.48 5.22
C ARG A 56 29.99 3.94 4.34
N THR A 57 30.71 3.03 3.69
CA THR A 57 31.82 3.40 2.80
C THR A 57 31.35 4.09 1.52
N GLN A 58 30.06 3.96 1.17
CA GLN A 58 29.45 4.63 0.03
C GLN A 58 29.01 6.06 0.34
N TRP A 59 28.75 6.39 1.62
CA TRP A 59 28.16 7.68 2.00
C TRP A 59 28.96 8.91 1.57
N PRO A 60 30.32 8.87 1.50
CA PRO A 60 31.09 10.00 0.99
C PRO A 60 30.75 10.42 -0.44
N ARG A 61 30.07 9.57 -1.21
CA ARG A 61 29.62 9.84 -2.59
C ARG A 61 28.29 10.58 -2.65
N PHE A 62 27.53 10.63 -1.56
CA PHE A 62 26.26 11.33 -1.52
C PHE A 62 26.45 12.83 -1.29
N PRO A 63 25.49 13.68 -1.74
CA PRO A 63 25.44 15.08 -1.34
C PRO A 63 25.50 15.23 0.18
N ASP A 64 26.07 16.34 0.66
CA ASP A 64 26.28 16.58 2.09
C ASP A 64 24.97 16.49 2.88
N ASP A 65 23.88 17.06 2.36
CA ASP A 65 22.55 16.99 3.00
C ASP A 65 22.09 15.54 3.24
N VAL A 66 22.28 14.66 2.25
CA VAL A 66 21.90 13.24 2.36
C VAL A 66 22.78 12.52 3.37
N ARG A 67 24.07 12.81 3.37
CA ARG A 67 25.03 12.22 4.30
C ARG A 67 24.71 12.62 5.74
N ASP A 68 24.38 13.88 5.98
CA ASP A 68 24.00 14.36 7.30
C ASP A 68 22.73 13.68 7.79
N TRP A 69 21.73 13.51 6.93
CA TRP A 69 20.53 12.74 7.24
C TRP A 69 20.83 11.29 7.60
N LEU A 70 21.73 10.62 6.86
CA LEU A 70 22.15 9.25 7.17
C LEU A 70 22.92 9.16 8.48
N ASN A 71 23.79 10.14 8.77
CA ASN A 71 24.52 10.21 10.04
C ASN A 71 23.56 10.39 11.22
N VAL A 72 22.56 11.25 11.12
CA VAL A 72 21.57 11.42 12.20
C VAL A 72 20.65 10.21 12.33
N GLN A 73 20.27 9.57 11.21
CA GLN A 73 19.54 8.31 11.24
C GLN A 73 20.32 7.21 11.97
N ASP A 74 21.61 7.08 11.69
CA ASP A 74 22.51 6.11 12.33
C ASP A 74 22.76 6.41 13.81
N TYR A 75 22.76 7.69 14.18
CA TYR A 75 22.85 8.11 15.58
C TYR A 75 21.56 7.84 16.36
N ARG A 76 20.39 8.13 15.76
CA ARG A 76 19.09 8.04 16.45
C ARG A 76 18.51 6.63 16.43
N SER A 77 18.75 5.86 15.37
CA SER A 77 18.16 4.55 15.14
C SER A 77 19.23 3.62 14.56
N THR A 78 18.95 2.96 13.44
CA THR A 78 19.89 2.12 12.73
C THR A 78 19.59 2.12 11.23
N LEU A 79 20.54 1.65 10.43
CA LEU A 79 20.37 1.37 9.02
C LEU A 79 20.50 -0.14 8.82
N PRO A 80 19.40 -0.85 8.54
CA PRO A 80 19.37 -2.31 8.55
C PRO A 80 20.21 -2.89 7.41
N ALA A 81 20.66 -4.13 7.57
CA ALA A 81 21.21 -4.90 6.44
C ALA A 81 20.15 -5.05 5.33
N PRO A 82 20.55 -5.26 4.06
CA PRO A 82 19.59 -5.31 2.94
C PRO A 82 18.50 -6.39 3.05
N ASP A 83 18.75 -7.45 3.81
CA ASP A 83 17.86 -8.57 4.10
C ASP A 83 17.03 -8.38 5.39
N GLN A 84 17.32 -7.33 6.16
CA GLN A 84 16.61 -6.98 7.40
C GLN A 84 15.44 -6.02 7.17
N LEU A 85 14.42 -6.15 8.01
CA LEU A 85 13.27 -5.25 8.05
C LEU A 85 13.41 -4.30 9.25
N LEU A 86 13.79 -3.05 9.01
CA LEU A 86 13.74 -2.03 10.07
C LEU A 86 12.29 -1.66 10.36
N VAL A 87 11.92 -1.73 11.63
CA VAL A 87 10.66 -1.18 12.16
C VAL A 87 10.98 -0.24 13.30
N GLU A 88 10.52 1.00 13.20
CA GLU A 88 10.68 2.02 14.23
C GLU A 88 9.34 2.33 14.88
N THR A 89 9.33 2.48 16.20
CA THR A 89 8.13 2.93 16.93
C THR A 89 8.43 4.14 17.78
N PHE A 90 7.59 5.17 17.71
CA PHE A 90 7.79 6.41 18.48
C PHE A 90 6.48 7.15 18.77
N PRO A 91 6.43 7.95 19.84
CA PRO A 91 5.35 8.91 20.06
C PRO A 91 5.55 10.18 19.21
N HIS A 92 4.47 10.73 18.69
CA HIS A 92 4.45 12.05 18.06
C HIS A 92 3.02 12.63 18.12
N GLU A 93 2.88 13.91 18.50
CA GLU A 93 1.58 14.61 18.60
C GLU A 93 0.45 13.80 19.29
N HIS A 94 0.73 13.25 20.48
CA HIS A 94 -0.21 12.43 21.26
C HIS A 94 -0.68 11.13 20.58
N ARG A 95 0.04 10.67 19.56
CA ARG A 95 -0.19 9.40 18.87
C ARG A 95 1.07 8.54 18.94
N HIS A 96 0.89 7.26 18.68
CA HIS A 96 1.98 6.30 18.56
C HIS A 96 2.09 5.83 17.12
N TYR A 97 3.31 5.87 16.60
CA TYR A 97 3.65 5.52 15.23
C TYR A 97 4.45 4.22 15.21
N MET A 98 4.23 3.43 14.17
CA MET A 98 5.09 2.34 13.75
C MET A 98 5.42 2.54 12.27
N VAL A 99 6.69 2.66 11.93
CA VAL A 99 7.18 2.85 10.57
C VAL A 99 8.03 1.64 10.15
N ALA A 100 7.61 0.94 9.10
CA ALA A 100 8.31 -0.22 8.57
C ALA A 100 8.93 0.11 7.20
N TYR A 101 10.25 -0.08 7.07
CA TYR A 101 11.03 0.30 5.89
C TYR A 101 11.30 -0.93 4.99
N SER A 102 10.27 -1.39 4.28
CA SER A 102 10.36 -2.66 3.53
C SER A 102 10.90 -2.51 2.11
N PHE A 103 10.79 -1.32 1.49
CA PHE A 103 11.14 -1.08 0.07
C PHE A 103 10.39 -1.97 -0.95
N GLU A 104 9.21 -2.49 -0.57
CA GLU A 104 8.39 -3.31 -1.47
C GLU A 104 7.49 -2.51 -2.42
N GLY A 105 7.53 -1.18 -2.35
CA GLY A 105 6.75 -0.30 -3.23
C GLY A 105 5.38 0.07 -2.66
N TRP A 106 4.81 1.15 -3.20
CA TRP A 106 3.59 1.75 -2.66
C TRP A 106 2.39 0.79 -2.62
N ASN A 107 2.15 0.02 -3.68
CA ASN A 107 1.02 -0.92 -3.74
C ASN A 107 1.12 -2.01 -2.66
N ALA A 108 2.31 -2.60 -2.47
CA ALA A 108 2.54 -3.61 -1.44
C ALA A 108 2.35 -3.02 -0.05
N HIS A 109 2.86 -1.82 0.21
CA HIS A 109 2.65 -1.11 1.47
C HIS A 109 1.19 -0.75 1.72
N GLN A 110 0.42 -0.38 0.68
CA GLN A 110 -1.01 -0.11 0.83
C GLN A 110 -1.77 -1.35 1.30
N SER A 111 -1.53 -2.50 0.67
CA SER A 111 -2.12 -3.77 1.09
C SER A 111 -1.68 -4.15 2.50
N LEU A 112 -0.38 -4.04 2.81
CA LEU A 112 0.17 -4.33 4.13
C LEU A 112 -0.43 -3.42 5.21
N GLY A 113 -0.59 -2.13 4.95
CA GLY A 113 -1.16 -1.16 5.88
C GLY A 113 -2.60 -1.48 6.27
N MET A 114 -3.41 -1.96 5.32
CA MET A 114 -4.77 -2.43 5.61
C MET A 114 -4.76 -3.66 6.53
N LEU A 115 -3.88 -4.63 6.27
CA LEU A 115 -3.79 -5.86 7.07
C LEU A 115 -3.28 -5.55 8.49
N ILE A 116 -2.21 -4.77 8.59
CA ILE A 116 -1.62 -4.38 9.87
C ILE A 116 -2.60 -3.59 10.72
N THR A 117 -3.32 -2.61 10.15
CA THR A 117 -4.28 -1.84 10.94
C THR A 117 -5.43 -2.72 11.45
N ARG A 118 -5.91 -3.71 10.67
CA ARG A 118 -6.91 -4.68 11.17
C ARG A 118 -6.37 -5.52 12.35
N ARG A 119 -5.10 -5.91 12.30
CA ARG A 119 -4.45 -6.62 13.42
C ARG A 119 -4.27 -5.74 14.64
N MET A 120 -3.87 -4.49 14.43
CA MET A 120 -3.80 -3.50 15.50
C MET A 120 -5.15 -3.34 16.19
N GLU A 121 -6.25 -3.29 15.42
CA GLU A 121 -7.61 -3.23 15.96
C GLU A 121 -7.95 -4.47 16.78
N SER A 122 -7.66 -5.66 16.25
CA SER A 122 -7.88 -6.94 16.94
C SER A 122 -7.04 -7.09 18.21
N ALA A 123 -5.83 -6.51 18.23
CA ALA A 123 -4.94 -6.46 19.38
C ALA A 123 -5.27 -5.31 20.36
N GLY A 124 -6.31 -4.50 20.10
CA GLY A 124 -6.70 -3.40 20.98
C GLY A 124 -5.79 -2.16 20.92
N LEU A 125 -4.93 -2.04 19.90
CA LEU A 125 -3.96 -0.94 19.73
C LEU A 125 -4.59 0.36 19.18
N ARG A 126 -5.91 0.36 18.94
CA ARG A 126 -6.72 1.53 18.53
C ARG A 126 -6.08 2.29 17.35
N PRO A 127 -5.91 1.64 16.18
CA PRO A 127 -5.34 2.29 15.00
C PRO A 127 -6.25 3.43 14.52
N LEU A 128 -5.63 4.53 14.09
CA LEU A 128 -6.33 5.66 13.46
C LEU A 128 -6.17 5.66 11.94
N GLY A 129 -5.13 5.00 11.42
CA GLY A 129 -4.88 4.89 9.99
C GLY A 129 -3.47 4.47 9.67
N PHE A 130 -3.16 4.50 8.38
CA PHE A 130 -1.83 4.27 7.85
C PHE A 130 -1.60 5.14 6.61
N VAL A 131 -0.34 5.42 6.31
CA VAL A 131 0.10 6.04 5.05
C VAL A 131 1.31 5.27 4.53
N SER A 132 1.55 5.35 3.22
CA SER A 132 2.74 4.71 2.64
C SER A 132 3.31 5.49 1.47
N ASN A 133 4.60 5.25 1.22
CA ASN A 133 5.30 5.63 0.00
C ASN A 133 5.99 4.38 -0.60
N ASP A 134 6.93 4.56 -1.51
CA ASP A 134 7.60 3.42 -2.16
C ASP A 134 8.57 2.66 -1.26
N TYR A 135 9.06 3.26 -0.17
CA TYR A 135 10.08 2.65 0.68
C TYR A 135 9.60 2.31 2.10
N ALA A 136 8.53 2.95 2.59
CA ALA A 136 8.02 2.77 3.93
C ALA A 136 6.48 2.73 4.02
N LEU A 137 6.02 2.04 5.06
CA LEU A 137 4.66 2.04 5.58
C LEU A 137 4.66 2.63 6.99
N ALA A 138 3.83 3.63 7.27
CA ALA A 138 3.61 4.15 8.62
C ALA A 138 2.18 3.86 9.07
N CYS A 139 2.02 3.14 10.18
CA CYS A 139 0.75 2.94 10.88
C CYS A 139 0.76 3.79 12.16
N TYR A 140 -0.38 4.36 12.53
CA TYR A 140 -0.48 5.18 13.74
C TYR A 140 -1.78 4.98 14.49
N GLY A 141 -1.73 5.08 15.81
CA GLY A 141 -2.84 4.78 16.72
C GLY A 141 -2.79 5.57 18.02
N LEU A 142 -3.74 5.26 18.91
CA LEU A 142 -3.85 5.87 20.24
C LEU A 142 -3.07 5.10 21.31
N GLU A 143 -2.65 3.87 21.04
CA GLU A 143 -1.87 3.06 21.98
C GLU A 143 -0.45 2.81 21.45
N PRO A 144 0.56 2.68 22.33
CA PRO A 144 1.89 2.21 21.96
C PRO A 144 1.85 0.83 21.31
N ILE A 145 2.78 0.58 20.39
CA ILE A 145 2.94 -0.71 19.70
C ILE A 145 4.23 -1.36 20.22
N PRO A 146 4.18 -2.12 21.32
CA PRO A 146 5.39 -2.62 21.99
C PRO A 146 6.04 -3.79 21.25
N ASP A 147 5.25 -4.59 20.53
CA ASP A 147 5.69 -5.75 19.76
C ASP A 147 5.18 -5.69 18.32
N PRO A 148 5.86 -4.94 17.44
CA PRO A 148 5.56 -4.91 16.02
C PRO A 148 5.66 -6.29 15.36
N ALA A 149 6.57 -7.17 15.81
CA ALA A 149 6.81 -8.45 15.14
C ALA A 149 5.55 -9.32 15.10
N SER A 150 4.72 -9.29 16.14
CA SER A 150 3.41 -9.96 16.17
C SER A 150 2.46 -9.52 15.04
N LEU A 151 2.56 -8.28 14.56
CA LEU A 151 1.70 -7.75 13.51
C LEU A 151 2.09 -8.24 12.11
N PHE A 152 3.32 -8.74 11.93
CA PHE A 152 3.88 -9.18 10.65
C PHE A 152 3.96 -10.71 10.50
N SER A 153 3.33 -11.49 11.39
CA SER A 153 3.33 -12.96 11.27
C SER A 153 2.72 -13.44 9.96
N ALA A 154 3.30 -14.53 9.42
CA ALA A 154 2.93 -15.08 8.12
C ALA A 154 1.48 -15.61 8.04
N ASP A 155 0.86 -15.91 9.19
CA ASP A 155 -0.57 -16.27 9.29
C ASP A 155 -1.52 -15.15 8.82
N ILE A 156 -1.01 -13.93 8.63
CA ILE A 156 -1.75 -12.81 8.01
C ILE A 156 -2.22 -13.16 6.59
N LEU A 157 -1.48 -14.05 5.91
CA LEU A 157 -1.74 -14.42 4.52
C LEU A 157 -2.78 -15.52 4.36
N GLU A 158 -2.95 -16.39 5.36
CA GLU A 158 -3.78 -17.59 5.19
C GLU A 158 -5.27 -17.29 5.33
N GLN A 159 -5.67 -16.33 6.18
CA GLN A 159 -7.08 -16.00 6.40
C GLN A 159 -7.43 -14.54 6.07
N GLU A 160 -6.65 -13.57 6.56
CA GLU A 160 -6.99 -12.14 6.43
C GLU A 160 -6.75 -11.60 5.02
N PHE A 161 -5.66 -12.04 4.37
CA PHE A 161 -5.39 -11.72 2.98
C PHE A 161 -6.42 -12.35 2.04
N VAL A 162 -6.79 -13.61 2.24
CA VAL A 162 -7.82 -14.29 1.44
C VAL A 162 -9.16 -13.56 1.55
N ASP A 163 -9.61 -13.22 2.75
CA ASP A 163 -10.83 -12.43 2.96
C ASP A 163 -10.77 -11.07 2.26
N TRP A 164 -9.61 -10.40 2.29
CA TRP A 164 -9.38 -9.12 1.62
C TRP A 164 -9.41 -9.23 0.09
N VAL A 165 -8.64 -10.16 -0.50
CA VAL A 165 -8.65 -10.37 -1.96
C VAL A 165 -10.07 -10.76 -2.40
N GLN A 166 -10.76 -11.59 -1.62
CA GLN A 166 -12.13 -12.02 -1.89
C GLN A 166 -13.17 -10.88 -1.77
N GLY A 167 -12.92 -9.87 -0.94
CA GLY A 167 -13.72 -8.65 -0.83
C GLY A 167 -13.45 -7.62 -1.93
N SER A 168 -12.29 -7.72 -2.59
CA SER A 168 -11.92 -6.88 -3.73
C SER A 168 -12.52 -7.38 -5.05
N SER A 169 -12.62 -6.52 -6.06
CA SER A 169 -13.04 -6.92 -7.42
C SER A 169 -11.95 -7.68 -8.19
N LEU A 170 -10.75 -7.85 -7.62
CA LEU A 170 -9.58 -8.42 -8.30
C LEU A 170 -9.73 -9.92 -8.55
N LEU A 171 -10.12 -10.69 -7.53
CA LEU A 171 -10.34 -12.13 -7.68
C LEU A 171 -11.48 -12.43 -8.65
N LYS A 172 -12.58 -11.67 -8.59
CA LYS A 172 -13.68 -11.80 -9.56
C LYS A 172 -13.23 -11.52 -11.00
N ARG A 173 -12.34 -10.53 -11.18
CA ARG A 173 -11.75 -10.20 -12.48
C ARG A 173 -10.80 -11.29 -12.98
N ALA A 174 -9.93 -11.84 -12.12
CA ALA A 174 -9.04 -12.94 -12.48
C ALA A 174 -9.84 -14.23 -12.78
N PHE A 175 -10.82 -14.55 -11.94
CA PHE A 175 -11.72 -15.68 -12.12
C PHE A 175 -12.49 -15.60 -13.43
N ARG A 176 -12.86 -14.40 -13.88
CA ARG A 176 -13.54 -14.22 -15.16
C ARG A 176 -12.73 -14.76 -16.34
N GLU A 177 -11.41 -14.56 -16.35
CA GLU A 177 -10.58 -15.09 -17.42
C GLU A 177 -10.45 -16.60 -17.35
N VAL A 178 -10.27 -17.14 -16.13
CA VAL A 178 -10.26 -18.58 -15.89
C VAL A 178 -11.58 -19.24 -16.31
N ALA A 179 -12.72 -18.62 -16.02
CA ALA A 179 -14.05 -19.12 -16.41
C ALA A 179 -14.29 -19.04 -17.93
N VAL A 180 -13.69 -18.06 -18.62
CA VAL A 180 -13.74 -17.99 -20.09
C VAL A 180 -12.86 -19.08 -20.71
N ILE A 181 -11.63 -19.25 -20.22
CA ILE A 181 -10.69 -20.28 -20.70
C ILE A 181 -11.24 -21.68 -20.42
N GLY A 182 -11.80 -21.88 -19.23
CA GLY A 182 -12.43 -23.14 -18.82
C GLY A 182 -13.78 -23.41 -19.50
N GLY A 183 -14.24 -22.56 -20.42
CA GLY A 183 -15.45 -22.79 -21.21
C GLY A 183 -16.76 -22.62 -20.43
N LEU A 184 -16.73 -22.15 -19.18
CA LEU A 184 -17.93 -21.93 -18.35
C LEU A 184 -18.77 -20.76 -18.85
N VAL A 185 -18.16 -19.81 -19.57
CA VAL A 185 -18.86 -18.67 -20.17
C VAL A 185 -18.40 -18.47 -21.61
N GLU A 186 -19.30 -18.76 -22.55
CA GLU A 186 -19.06 -18.52 -23.97
C GLU A 186 -19.09 -17.01 -24.30
N ARG A 187 -18.02 -16.51 -24.95
CA ARG A 187 -17.96 -15.14 -25.50
C ARG A 187 -18.69 -14.99 -26.84
N HIS A 188 -18.79 -16.08 -27.61
CA HIS A 188 -19.39 -16.09 -28.95
C HIS A 188 -20.46 -17.17 -29.06
N HIS A 189 -21.70 -16.74 -29.28
CA HIS A 189 -22.80 -17.61 -29.68
C HIS A 189 -23.13 -17.30 -31.16
N PRO A 190 -23.36 -18.29 -32.03
CA PRO A 190 -23.76 -18.04 -33.41
C PRO A 190 -25.00 -17.13 -33.46
N GLY A 191 -24.86 -15.94 -34.04
CA GLY A 191 -25.94 -14.95 -34.18
C GLY A 191 -26.19 -14.00 -33.00
N LYS A 192 -25.55 -14.17 -31.82
CA LYS A 192 -25.68 -13.24 -30.69
C LYS A 192 -24.37 -13.04 -29.94
N ARG A 193 -23.84 -11.80 -29.91
CA ARG A 193 -22.73 -11.41 -29.03
C ARG A 193 -23.28 -11.04 -27.65
N LYS A 194 -22.88 -11.74 -26.59
CA LYS A 194 -23.12 -11.29 -25.21
C LYS A 194 -22.33 -10.01 -24.97
N THR A 195 -22.96 -9.00 -24.37
CA THR A 195 -22.25 -7.76 -24.00
C THR A 195 -21.28 -8.03 -22.85
N GLY A 196 -20.20 -7.27 -22.73
CA GLY A 196 -19.22 -7.43 -21.65
C GLY A 196 -19.85 -7.42 -20.26
N ARG A 197 -20.98 -6.73 -20.06
CA ARG A 197 -21.73 -6.71 -18.81
C ARG A 197 -22.44 -8.03 -18.49
N GLN A 198 -22.98 -8.73 -19.50
CA GLN A 198 -23.63 -10.04 -19.33
C GLN A 198 -22.64 -11.17 -19.02
N VAL A 199 -21.43 -11.07 -19.59
CA VAL A 199 -20.34 -12.01 -19.27
C VAL A 199 -19.87 -11.82 -17.83
N SER A 200 -19.72 -10.59 -17.33
CA SER A 200 -19.34 -10.32 -15.93
C SER A 200 -20.34 -10.90 -14.94
N PHE A 201 -21.64 -10.65 -15.14
CA PHE A 201 -22.68 -11.10 -14.22
C PHE A 201 -22.73 -12.64 -14.09
N SER A 202 -22.45 -13.35 -15.18
CA SER A 202 -22.43 -14.82 -15.19
C SER A 202 -21.22 -15.38 -14.45
N THR A 203 -20.03 -14.79 -14.64
CA THR A 203 -18.80 -15.23 -13.95
C THR A 203 -18.80 -14.90 -12.46
N ASP A 204 -19.38 -13.77 -12.05
CA ASP A 204 -19.43 -13.37 -10.64
C ASP A 204 -20.33 -14.31 -9.83
N LEU A 205 -21.46 -14.73 -10.40
CA LEU A 205 -22.36 -15.70 -9.75
C LEU A 205 -21.69 -17.07 -9.59
N ILE A 206 -20.98 -17.55 -10.63
CA ILE A 206 -20.25 -18.82 -10.57
C ILE A 206 -19.16 -18.75 -9.49
N TYR A 207 -18.41 -17.65 -9.43
CA TYR A 207 -17.41 -17.42 -8.39
C TYR A 207 -18.03 -17.46 -6.99
N ASP A 208 -19.12 -16.72 -6.77
CA ASP A 208 -19.77 -16.64 -5.45
C ASP A 208 -20.36 -18.00 -5.00
N VAL A 209 -20.87 -18.80 -5.94
CA VAL A 209 -21.37 -20.17 -5.68
C VAL A 209 -20.21 -21.12 -5.36
N LEU A 210 -19.16 -21.16 -6.18
CA LEU A 210 -18.00 -22.02 -5.91
C LEU A 210 -17.36 -21.66 -4.57
N ARG A 211 -17.20 -20.38 -4.27
CA ARG A 211 -16.67 -19.94 -2.97
C ARG A 211 -17.49 -20.45 -1.79
N ARG A 212 -18.82 -20.46 -1.91
CA ARG A 212 -19.72 -20.83 -0.82
C ARG A 212 -19.82 -22.33 -0.60
N TYR A 213 -19.78 -23.11 -1.68
CA TYR A 213 -20.08 -24.55 -1.63
C TYR A 213 -18.87 -25.45 -1.92
N GLU A 214 -17.87 -24.96 -2.65
CA GLU A 214 -16.66 -25.70 -3.04
C GLU A 214 -15.41 -24.79 -2.98
N PRO A 215 -15.00 -24.32 -1.79
CA PRO A 215 -13.89 -23.36 -1.65
C PRO A 215 -12.55 -23.88 -2.17
N ASP A 216 -12.34 -25.20 -2.22
CA ASP A 216 -11.14 -25.85 -2.72
C ASP A 216 -11.14 -26.11 -4.25
N HIS A 217 -12.13 -25.60 -4.98
CA HIS A 217 -12.32 -25.86 -6.40
C HIS A 217 -11.13 -25.41 -7.26
N LEU A 218 -10.76 -26.23 -8.25
CA LEU A 218 -9.58 -26.01 -9.10
C LEU A 218 -9.59 -24.64 -9.82
N LEU A 219 -10.76 -24.17 -10.25
CA LEU A 219 -10.89 -22.86 -10.91
C LEU A 219 -10.67 -21.68 -9.97
N LEU A 220 -10.99 -21.84 -8.68
CA LEU A 220 -10.67 -20.82 -7.68
C LEU A 220 -9.17 -20.79 -7.41
N LYS A 221 -8.52 -21.97 -7.34
CA LYS A 221 -7.06 -22.08 -7.22
C LYS A 221 -6.35 -21.47 -8.43
N ALA A 222 -6.77 -21.80 -9.64
CA ALA A 222 -6.22 -21.22 -10.86
C ALA A 222 -6.45 -19.70 -10.94
N ALA A 223 -7.62 -19.20 -10.53
CA ALA A 223 -7.88 -17.76 -10.49
C ALA A 223 -6.98 -17.04 -9.48
N TRP A 224 -6.66 -17.70 -8.37
CA TRP A 224 -5.70 -17.21 -7.39
C TRP A 224 -4.29 -17.25 -8.00
N ASP A 225 -3.80 -18.37 -8.53
CA ASP A 225 -2.47 -18.42 -9.15
C ASP A 225 -2.27 -17.36 -10.26
N ASP A 226 -3.29 -17.12 -11.09
CA ASP A 226 -3.29 -16.06 -12.10
C ASP A 226 -3.31 -14.66 -11.49
N ALA A 227 -4.13 -14.43 -10.46
CA ALA A 227 -4.15 -13.17 -9.72
C ALA A 227 -2.77 -12.91 -9.07
N ARG A 228 -2.14 -13.92 -8.46
CA ARG A 228 -0.80 -13.84 -7.85
C ARG A 228 0.25 -13.42 -8.84
N THR A 229 0.22 -14.00 -10.04
CA THR A 229 1.20 -13.76 -11.09
C THR A 229 1.04 -12.37 -11.71
N ARG A 230 -0.20 -11.86 -11.76
CA ARG A 230 -0.53 -10.52 -12.29
C ARG A 230 -0.43 -9.43 -11.22
N MET A 231 -0.41 -9.80 -9.95
CA MET A 231 -0.22 -8.93 -8.81
C MET A 231 1.19 -9.13 -8.27
N THR A 232 2.18 -8.58 -8.97
CA THR A 232 3.59 -8.53 -8.54
C THR A 232 3.73 -8.06 -7.08
N ASP A 233 2.81 -7.21 -6.65
CA ASP A 233 2.71 -6.64 -5.30
C ASP A 233 2.37 -7.70 -4.22
N VAL A 234 1.61 -8.75 -4.57
CA VAL A 234 1.24 -9.84 -3.64
C VAL A 234 2.39 -10.80 -3.44
N GLY A 235 3.12 -11.14 -4.51
CA GLY A 235 4.33 -11.96 -4.39
C GLY A 235 5.39 -11.29 -3.50
N ARG A 236 5.56 -9.98 -3.64
CA ARG A 236 6.42 -9.15 -2.78
C ARG A 236 5.96 -9.10 -1.34
N LEU A 237 4.67 -8.84 -1.13
CA LEU A 237 4.05 -8.84 0.19
C LEU A 237 4.21 -10.19 0.90
N ALA A 238 3.97 -11.29 0.21
CA ALA A 238 4.15 -12.63 0.76
C ALA A 238 5.61 -12.88 1.15
N SER A 239 6.55 -12.58 0.24
CA SER A 239 7.98 -12.74 0.51
C SER A 239 8.47 -11.87 1.67
N LEU A 240 7.90 -10.66 1.84
CA LEU A 240 8.18 -9.80 2.98
C LEU A 240 7.68 -10.44 4.27
N LEU A 241 6.44 -10.90 4.31
CA LEU A 241 5.82 -11.47 5.51
C LEU A 241 6.47 -12.79 5.94
N ASP A 242 6.88 -13.62 4.98
CA ASP A 242 7.60 -14.87 5.25
C ASP A 242 8.91 -14.65 6.02
N ARG A 243 9.60 -13.52 5.80
CA ARG A 243 10.87 -13.19 6.47
C ARG A 243 10.73 -12.11 7.55
N ALA A 244 9.60 -11.40 7.62
CA ALA A 244 9.49 -10.16 8.36
C ALA A 244 9.80 -10.36 9.84
N GLN A 245 9.24 -11.39 10.48
CA GLN A 245 9.47 -11.64 11.90
C GLN A 245 10.92 -12.01 12.20
N ASP A 246 11.51 -12.90 11.40
CA ASP A 246 12.88 -13.41 11.63
C ASP A 246 13.97 -12.37 11.34
N THR A 247 13.68 -11.41 10.45
CA THR A 247 14.63 -10.39 10.00
C THR A 247 14.33 -9.00 10.57
N MET A 248 13.33 -8.89 11.46
CA MET A 248 12.93 -7.60 12.03
C MET A 248 14.01 -7.03 12.94
N VAL A 249 14.38 -5.79 12.68
CA VAL A 249 15.14 -4.96 13.62
C VAL A 249 14.16 -3.91 14.14
N HIS A 250 13.63 -4.14 15.35
CA HIS A 250 12.73 -3.20 16.01
C HIS A 250 13.52 -2.20 16.86
N VAL A 251 13.30 -0.91 16.62
CA VAL A 251 13.88 0.18 17.42
C VAL A 251 12.76 1.03 18.02
N GLN A 252 12.72 1.12 19.34
CA GLN A 252 11.87 2.07 20.06
C GLN A 252 12.59 3.40 20.18
N LEU A 253 11.96 4.48 19.71
CA LEU A 253 12.52 5.82 19.68
C LEU A 253 11.63 6.77 20.50
N ASP A 254 12.25 7.77 21.12
CA ASP A 254 11.52 8.80 21.87
C ASP A 254 10.89 9.88 20.96
N ARG A 255 11.29 9.93 19.69
CA ARG A 255 10.80 10.88 18.69
C ARG A 255 11.02 10.39 17.26
N VAL A 256 10.48 11.15 16.30
CA VAL A 256 10.57 10.92 14.85
C VAL A 256 12.03 10.77 14.41
N SER A 257 12.32 9.78 13.56
CA SER A 257 13.62 9.59 12.91
C SER A 257 13.70 10.34 11.56
N PRO A 258 14.90 10.66 11.06
CA PRO A 258 15.06 11.26 9.73
C PRO A 258 14.36 10.47 8.62
N MET A 259 14.49 9.14 8.59
CA MET A 259 13.87 8.32 7.54
C MET A 259 12.33 8.30 7.58
N ALA A 260 11.73 8.58 8.74
CA ALA A 260 10.28 8.63 8.91
C ALA A 260 9.67 9.93 8.35
N VAL A 261 10.44 11.02 8.25
CA VAL A 261 9.92 12.35 7.85
C VAL A 261 9.14 12.30 6.54
N PRO A 262 9.64 11.74 5.42
CA PRO A 262 8.92 11.84 4.15
C PRO A 262 7.63 11.01 4.10
N VAL A 263 7.48 9.96 4.92
CA VAL A 263 6.22 9.22 5.03
C VAL A 263 5.22 9.95 5.94
N LEU A 264 5.69 10.63 6.99
CA LEU A 264 4.83 11.41 7.89
C LEU A 264 4.26 12.67 7.22
N VAL A 265 5.03 13.35 6.35
CA VAL A 265 4.54 14.53 5.59
C VAL A 265 3.31 14.21 4.73
N ILE A 266 3.15 12.96 4.29
CA ILE A 266 1.98 12.51 3.52
C ILE A 266 0.69 12.60 4.36
N ILE A 267 0.78 12.39 5.68
CA ILE A 267 -0.36 12.49 6.60
C ILE A 267 -0.90 13.92 6.63
N GLY A 268 0.00 14.91 6.70
CA GLY A 268 -0.34 16.33 6.63
C GLY A 268 -1.08 16.66 5.34
N ARG A 269 -0.63 16.09 4.22
CA ARG A 269 -1.23 16.31 2.88
C ARG A 269 -2.65 15.77 2.75
N GLU A 270 -2.97 14.62 3.36
CA GLU A 270 -4.33 14.07 3.32
C GLU A 270 -5.34 14.90 4.14
N ARG A 271 -4.90 15.55 5.22
CA ARG A 271 -5.76 16.38 6.08
C ARG A 271 -6.10 17.75 5.47
N THR A 272 -5.26 18.26 4.59
CA THR A 272 -5.22 19.68 4.20
C THR A 272 -5.71 19.96 2.77
N ALA A 273 -6.38 19.02 2.09
CA ALA A 273 -6.81 19.10 0.68
C ALA A 273 -7.76 20.26 0.27
N THR A 274 -7.87 21.33 1.06
CA THR A 274 -8.59 22.57 0.77
C THR A 274 -7.63 23.75 0.52
N GLY A 275 -7.33 24.03 -0.75
CA GLY A 275 -7.06 25.36 -1.33
C GLY A 275 -5.82 26.19 -0.93
N THR A 276 -5.32 26.15 0.30
CA THR A 276 -4.20 26.99 0.81
C THR A 276 -3.03 26.15 1.32
N VAL A 277 -2.71 25.09 0.57
CA VAL A 277 -2.17 23.84 1.12
C VAL A 277 -0.65 23.78 1.15
N ASP A 278 0.04 24.27 0.12
CA ASP A 278 1.47 23.98 -0.07
C ASP A 278 2.35 24.65 1.00
N ASP A 279 2.09 25.90 1.38
CA ASP A 279 2.87 26.59 2.41
C ASP A 279 2.72 25.92 3.79
N SER A 280 1.49 25.49 4.14
CA SER A 280 1.24 24.80 5.41
C SER A 280 1.92 23.43 5.49
N LEU A 281 1.99 22.71 4.37
CA LEU A 281 2.69 21.43 4.28
C LEU A 281 4.20 21.59 4.32
N LEU A 282 4.72 22.68 3.75
CA LEU A 282 6.14 23.00 3.82
C LEU A 282 6.56 23.23 5.28
N ILE A 283 5.78 24.03 6.01
CA ILE A 283 6.01 24.32 7.43
C ILE A 283 5.95 23.03 8.28
N GLU A 284 4.98 22.15 8.01
CA GLU A 284 4.87 20.86 8.72
C GLU A 284 6.08 19.95 8.42
N ALA A 285 6.52 19.91 7.16
CA ALA A 285 7.70 19.13 6.76
C ALA A 285 8.99 19.67 7.38
N GLU A 286 9.16 21.00 7.42
CA GLU A 286 10.30 21.66 8.07
C GLU A 286 10.31 21.36 9.58
N SER A 287 9.17 21.50 10.26
CA SER A 287 9.03 21.17 11.68
C SER A 287 9.38 19.71 11.99
N LEU A 288 8.89 18.76 11.17
CA LEU A 288 9.24 17.34 11.30
C LEU A 288 10.73 17.09 11.09
N ALA A 289 11.32 17.73 10.08
CA ALA A 289 12.75 17.61 9.79
C ALA A 289 13.61 18.17 10.93
N GLU A 290 13.26 19.32 11.50
CA GLU A 290 13.96 19.90 12.66
C GLU A 290 13.91 18.98 13.88
N ILE A 291 12.74 18.40 14.19
CA ILE A 291 12.58 17.44 15.30
C ILE A 291 13.45 16.19 15.07
N ALA A 292 13.45 15.67 13.84
CA ALA A 292 14.15 14.45 13.49
C ALA A 292 15.68 14.63 13.46
N MET A 293 16.15 15.78 12.97
CA MET A 293 17.57 16.11 12.78
C MET A 293 18.27 16.64 14.04
N ARG A 294 17.52 16.89 15.13
CA ARG A 294 18.07 17.37 16.40
C ARG A 294 18.98 16.34 17.07
N VAL A 295 20.23 16.72 17.35
CA VAL A 295 21.27 15.84 17.95
C VAL A 295 21.35 15.98 19.49
N ASP A 296 20.29 16.48 20.13
CA ASP A 296 20.23 16.78 21.57
C ASP A 296 19.26 15.91 22.39
#